data_AF-A0A163JS41-F1
#
_entry.id   AF-A0A163JS41-F1
#
_cell.length_a   1.000
_cell.length_b   1.000
_cell.length_c   1.000
_cell.angle_alpha   90.00
_cell.angle_beta   90.00
_cell.angle_gamma   90.00
#
_symmetry.space_group_name_H-M   'P 1'
#
loop_
_entity.id
_entity.type
_entity.pdbx_description
1 polymer ?
#
loop_
_entity_poly.entity_id
_entity_poly.type
_entity_poly.pdbx_seq_one_letter_code
_entity_poly.pdbx_strand_id
1 'polypeptide(L)'
;MPSMQAHTLKWALPKKPGCRIQKQATRRLSKSNSAPTALGTTEMERLASELAFTYDHLATISVHFESLQLAYTQADLNEHYSATRLGPKEKELLAAYDDLGLQVVHLERKIQTLETRLQELRAHDARTLFRVSASLLAL
;
A
#
# COMPACT_ATOMS: atom_id res chain seq x y z
N MET A 1 -56.06 24.60 -45.87
CA MET A 1 -54.70 24.84 -45.35
C MET A 1 -54.71 24.62 -43.85
N PRO A 2 -54.36 23.43 -43.34
CA PRO A 2 -54.31 23.21 -41.90
C PRO A 2 -52.97 23.69 -41.32
N SER A 3 -53.09 24.49 -40.26
CA SER A 3 -52.00 25.01 -39.44
C SER A 3 -51.45 23.89 -38.54
N MET A 4 -50.16 23.57 -38.66
CA MET A 4 -49.49 22.65 -37.74
C MET A 4 -48.82 23.45 -36.61
N GLN A 5 -49.32 23.26 -35.39
CA GLN A 5 -48.66 23.78 -34.19
C GLN A 5 -47.50 22.87 -33.81
N ALA A 6 -46.31 23.46 -33.64
CA ALA A 6 -45.11 22.77 -33.18
C ALA A 6 -45.09 22.71 -31.64
N HIS A 7 -45.15 21.49 -31.09
CA HIS A 7 -44.90 21.24 -29.67
C HIS A 7 -43.39 21.09 -29.44
N THR A 8 -42.77 22.04 -28.75
CA THR A 8 -41.37 21.99 -28.34
C THR A 8 -41.24 21.34 -26.95
N LEU A 9 -40.47 20.26 -26.88
CA LEU A 9 -40.18 19.53 -25.65
C LEU A 9 -39.11 20.27 -24.83
N LYS A 10 -39.53 20.77 -23.66
CA LYS A 10 -38.71 21.47 -22.66
C LYS A 10 -37.84 20.49 -21.84
N TRP A 11 -36.74 19.99 -22.40
CA TRP A 11 -35.79 19.16 -21.61
C TRP A 11 -34.47 19.86 -21.26
N ALA A 12 -34.26 21.10 -21.68
CA ALA A 12 -33.04 21.84 -21.38
C ALA A 12 -33.28 22.93 -20.31
N LEU A 13 -33.24 22.53 -19.04
CA LEU A 13 -32.94 23.48 -17.96
C LEU A 13 -31.41 23.56 -17.78
N PRO A 14 -30.79 24.75 -17.88
CA PRO A 14 -29.41 24.92 -17.45
C PRO A 14 -29.32 24.84 -15.92
N LYS A 15 -28.51 23.89 -15.43
CA LYS A 15 -28.16 23.76 -14.01
C LYS A 15 -27.44 25.03 -13.54
N LYS A 16 -27.94 25.59 -12.43
CA LYS A 16 -27.35 26.72 -11.70
C LYS A 16 -25.91 26.39 -11.27
N PRO A 17 -24.97 27.35 -11.25
CA PRO A 17 -23.64 27.18 -10.69
C PRO A 17 -23.73 27.24 -9.16
N GLY A 18 -24.04 26.10 -8.55
CA GLY A 18 -24.13 25.94 -7.11
C GLY A 18 -22.98 25.08 -6.58
N CYS A 19 -22.25 25.64 -5.62
CA CYS A 19 -21.43 24.95 -4.63
C CYS A 19 -20.07 24.39 -5.12
N ARG A 20 -19.05 25.24 -5.01
CA ARG A 20 -17.66 24.83 -4.83
C ARG A 20 -17.57 24.03 -3.52
N ILE A 21 -17.73 22.71 -3.59
CA ILE A 21 -17.36 21.81 -2.50
C ILE A 21 -15.83 21.83 -2.41
N GLN A 22 -15.33 22.60 -1.46
CA GLN A 22 -13.95 22.56 -1.02
C GLN A 22 -13.75 21.18 -0.37
N LYS A 23 -13.28 20.22 -1.17
CA LYS A 23 -12.89 18.89 -0.73
C LYS A 23 -11.76 19.10 0.28
N GLN A 24 -12.11 19.15 1.56
CA GLN A 24 -11.14 19.11 2.64
C GLN A 24 -10.38 17.79 2.46
N ALA A 25 -9.16 17.91 1.94
CA ALA A 25 -8.17 16.87 2.05
C ALA A 25 -7.87 16.74 3.54
N THR A 26 -8.66 15.93 4.24
CA THR A 26 -8.22 15.34 5.50
C THR A 26 -7.09 14.39 5.12
N ARG A 27 -5.89 14.94 4.91
CA ARG A 27 -4.65 14.23 5.15
C ARG A 27 -4.72 13.82 6.63
N ARG A 28 -5.33 12.67 6.90
CA ARG A 28 -4.90 11.84 8.01
C ARG A 28 -3.48 11.46 7.68
N LEU A 29 -2.57 12.37 8.02
CA LEU A 29 -1.19 12.05 8.27
C LEU A 29 -1.30 11.00 9.37
N SER A 30 -1.16 9.73 8.98
CA SER A 30 -0.85 8.64 9.89
C SER A 30 0.51 8.98 10.50
N LYS A 31 0.47 9.94 11.43
CA LYS A 31 1.52 10.20 12.39
C LYS A 31 1.48 8.92 13.20
N SER A 32 2.37 8.01 12.84
CA SER A 32 2.72 6.85 13.65
C SER A 32 3.04 7.41 15.02
N ASN A 33 2.04 7.40 15.90
CA ASN A 33 2.26 7.50 17.32
C ASN A 33 3.24 6.37 17.62
N SER A 34 4.49 6.72 17.86
CA SER A 34 5.33 5.96 18.76
C SER A 34 4.60 5.97 20.11
N ALA A 35 3.61 5.09 20.24
CA ALA A 35 3.04 4.78 21.53
C ALA A 35 4.22 4.33 22.39
N PRO A 36 4.43 4.93 23.58
CA PRO A 36 5.45 4.47 24.48
C PRO A 36 5.07 3.04 24.85
N THR A 37 5.85 2.07 24.39
CA THR A 37 5.68 0.66 24.72
C THR A 37 5.90 0.54 26.23
N ALA A 38 4.79 0.48 26.96
CA ALA A 38 4.76 -0.07 28.28
C ALA A 38 5.17 -1.55 28.19
N LEU A 39 6.03 -1.97 29.13
CA LEU A 39 6.56 -3.33 29.36
C LEU A 39 7.72 -3.78 28.46
N GLY A 40 8.94 -3.46 28.88
CA GLY A 40 10.08 -4.39 28.93
C GLY A 40 10.71 -4.88 27.63
N THR A 41 10.10 -4.68 26.46
CA THR A 41 10.68 -5.16 25.19
C THR A 41 11.83 -4.26 24.77
N THR A 42 13.00 -4.85 24.55
CA THR A 42 14.14 -4.11 24.01
C THR A 42 13.82 -3.61 22.60
N GLU A 43 14.45 -2.51 22.16
CA GLU A 43 14.27 -2.02 20.78
C GLU A 43 14.60 -3.10 19.74
N MET A 44 15.54 -4.00 20.07
CA MET A 44 15.88 -5.17 19.25
C MET A 44 14.70 -6.14 19.10
N GLU A 45 14.00 -6.47 20.19
CA GLU A 45 12.81 -7.33 20.14
C GLU A 45 11.65 -6.67 19.38
N ARG A 46 11.48 -5.35 19.51
CA ARG A 46 10.47 -4.60 18.75
C ARG A 46 10.74 -4.68 17.26
N LEU A 47 11.98 -4.43 16.84
CA LEU A 47 12.38 -4.49 15.43
C LEU A 47 12.31 -5.91 14.88
N ALA A 48 12.69 -6.92 15.67
CA ALA A 48 12.56 -8.32 15.28
C ALA A 48 11.08 -8.71 15.07
N SER A 49 10.19 -8.25 15.95
CA SER A 49 8.74 -8.49 15.83
C SER A 49 8.17 -7.79 14.59
N GLU A 50 8.59 -6.56 14.33
CA GLU A 50 8.16 -5.82 13.14
C GLU A 50 8.66 -6.46 11.84
N LEU A 51 9.89 -7.01 11.85
CA LEU A 51 10.46 -7.77 10.74
C LEU A 51 9.68 -9.08 10.48
N ALA A 52 9.34 -9.82 11.53
CA ALA A 52 8.49 -11.00 11.44
C ALA A 52 7.13 -10.67 10.81
N PHE A 53 6.49 -9.58 11.26
CA PHE A 53 5.24 -9.10 10.68
C PHE A 53 5.38 -8.75 9.18
N THR A 54 6.50 -8.16 8.76
CA THR A 54 6.72 -7.89 7.33
C THR A 54 6.85 -9.16 6.49
N TYR A 55 7.40 -10.25 7.05
CA TYR A 55 7.46 -11.54 6.37
C TYR A 55 6.07 -12.19 6.23
N ASP A 56 5.22 -12.09 7.25
CA ASP A 56 3.83 -12.56 7.14
C ASP A 56 3.05 -11.78 6.07
N HIS A 57 3.30 -10.48 5.96
CA HIS A 57 2.72 -9.66 4.90
C HIS A 57 3.21 -10.11 3.52
N LEU A 58 4.50 -10.40 3.36
CA LEU A 58 5.04 -10.94 2.12
C LEU A 58 4.35 -12.27 1.74
N ALA A 59 4.14 -13.17 2.70
CA ALA A 59 3.42 -14.42 2.46
C ALA A 59 1.97 -14.16 1.99
N THR A 60 1.31 -13.14 2.55
CA THR A 60 -0.05 -12.73 2.11
C THR A 60 -0.05 -12.25 0.66
N ILE A 61 0.93 -11.43 0.27
CA ILE A 61 1.08 -10.97 -1.12
C ILE A 61 1.33 -12.14 -2.07
N SER A 62 2.14 -13.13 -1.67
CA SER A 62 2.39 -14.33 -2.49
C SER A 62 1.08 -15.08 -2.78
N VAL A 63 0.23 -15.29 -1.78
CA VAL A 63 -1.09 -15.93 -1.96
C VAL A 63 -1.99 -15.10 -2.88
N HIS A 64 -1.99 -13.78 -2.71
CA HIS A 64 -2.78 -12.89 -3.57
C HIS A 64 -2.29 -12.93 -5.02
N PHE A 65 -0.98 -12.98 -5.23
CA PHE A 65 -0.38 -13.09 -6.55
C PHE A 65 -0.74 -14.42 -7.23
N GLU A 66 -0.67 -15.53 -6.51
CA GLU A 66 -1.11 -16.84 -7.02
C GLU A 66 -2.60 -16.84 -7.39
N SER A 67 -3.44 -16.28 -6.53
CA SER A 67 -4.88 -16.11 -6.80
C SER A 67 -5.12 -15.28 -8.08
N LEU A 68 -4.37 -14.19 -8.25
CA LEU A 68 -4.47 -13.34 -9.44
C LEU A 68 -3.99 -14.08 -10.70
N GLN A 69 -2.91 -14.86 -10.60
CA GLN A 69 -2.41 -15.68 -11.71
C GLN A 69 -3.43 -16.74 -12.13
N LEU A 70 -4.09 -17.38 -11.17
CA LEU A 70 -5.19 -18.31 -11.44
C LEU A 70 -6.37 -17.58 -12.11
N ALA A 71 -6.75 -16.41 -11.59
CA ALA A 71 -7.83 -15.61 -12.18
C ALA A 71 -7.51 -15.17 -13.62
N TYR A 72 -6.25 -14.85 -13.91
CA TYR A 72 -5.79 -14.50 -15.26
C TYR A 72 -5.83 -15.69 -16.22
N THR A 73 -5.32 -16.85 -15.80
CA THR A 73 -5.26 -18.06 -16.64
C THR A 73 -6.64 -18.69 -16.89
N GLN A 74 -7.57 -18.55 -15.95
CA GLN A 74 -8.95 -19.02 -16.10
C GLN A 74 -9.89 -17.99 -16.69
N ALA A 75 -9.42 -16.76 -16.93
CA ALA A 75 -10.26 -15.75 -17.53
C ALA A 75 -10.36 -15.97 -19.04
N ASP A 76 -11.58 -16.08 -19.55
CA ASP A 76 -11.87 -15.89 -20.97
C ASP A 76 -11.70 -14.42 -21.35
N LEU A 77 -10.44 -13.98 -21.50
CA LEU A 77 -10.08 -12.63 -21.92
C LEU A 77 -10.38 -12.37 -23.41
N ASN A 78 -10.62 -13.44 -24.18
CA ASN A 78 -10.80 -13.38 -25.63
C ASN A 78 -12.22 -13.03 -26.08
N GLU A 79 -13.24 -13.08 -25.21
CA GLU A 79 -14.65 -12.88 -25.63
C GLU A 79 -14.92 -11.48 -26.22
N HIS A 80 -14.16 -10.46 -25.81
CA HIS A 80 -14.32 -9.08 -26.27
C HIS A 80 -12.97 -8.43 -26.63
N TYR A 81 -12.09 -9.19 -27.29
CA TYR A 81 -10.79 -8.68 -27.69
C TYR A 81 -10.91 -7.47 -28.63
N SER A 82 -10.43 -6.32 -28.17
CA SER A 82 -10.24 -5.13 -28.99
C SER A 82 -8.81 -4.67 -28.83
N ALA A 83 -8.06 -4.61 -29.94
CA ALA A 83 -6.64 -4.28 -29.94
C ALA A 83 -6.28 -2.93 -29.30
N THR A 84 -7.26 -2.04 -29.12
CA THR A 84 -7.08 -0.71 -28.51
C THR A 84 -7.83 -0.51 -27.19
N ARG A 85 -8.61 -1.50 -26.74
CA ARG A 85 -9.44 -1.37 -25.53
C ARG A 85 -9.46 -2.65 -24.73
N LEU A 86 -8.91 -2.55 -23.52
CA LEU A 86 -9.06 -3.57 -22.49
C LEU A 86 -10.53 -3.65 -22.03
N GLY A 87 -11.02 -4.88 -21.90
CA GLY A 87 -12.30 -5.19 -21.28
C GLY A 87 -12.31 -4.84 -19.79
N PRO A 88 -13.49 -4.77 -19.14
CA PRO A 88 -13.58 -4.49 -17.71
C PRO A 88 -12.76 -5.43 -16.84
N LYS A 89 -12.80 -6.73 -17.14
CA LYS A 89 -12.06 -7.78 -16.40
C LYS A 89 -10.54 -7.66 -16.56
N GLU A 90 -10.07 -7.38 -17.78
CA GLU A 90 -8.64 -7.15 -18.04
C GLU A 90 -8.12 -5.92 -17.29
N LYS A 91 -8.93 -4.84 -17.25
CA LYS A 91 -8.58 -3.63 -16.50
C LYS A 91 -8.51 -3.89 -15.00
N GLU A 92 -9.45 -4.66 -14.46
CA GLU A 92 -9.46 -5.03 -13.05
C GLU A 92 -8.25 -5.90 -12.68
N LEU A 93 -7.93 -6.90 -13.50
CA LEU A 93 -6.75 -7.75 -13.33
C LEU A 93 -5.45 -6.94 -13.37
N LEU A 94 -5.34 -6.01 -14.32
CA LEU A 94 -4.16 -5.14 -14.43
C LEU A 94 -4.03 -4.20 -13.22
N ALA A 95 -5.14 -3.60 -12.78
CA ALA A 95 -5.14 -2.73 -11.60
C ALA A 95 -4.75 -3.50 -10.32
N ALA A 96 -5.27 -4.71 -10.14
CA ALA A 96 -4.90 -5.57 -9.00
C ALA A 96 -3.41 -5.98 -9.04
N TYR A 97 -2.85 -6.21 -10.24
CA TYR A 97 -1.43 -6.48 -10.41
C TYR A 97 -0.56 -5.26 -10.06
N ASP A 98 -0.94 -4.07 -10.53
CA ASP A 98 -0.25 -2.82 -10.21
C ASP A 98 -0.28 -2.54 -8.69
N ASP A 99 -1.41 -2.78 -8.04
CA ASP A 99 -1.56 -2.64 -6.58
C ASP A 99 -0.67 -3.61 -5.80
N LEU A 100 -0.55 -4.87 -6.25
CA LEU A 100 0.38 -5.84 -5.66
C LEU A 100 1.84 -5.40 -5.86
N GLY A 101 2.19 -4.89 -7.04
CA GLY A 101 3.52 -4.34 -7.32
C GLY A 101 3.88 -3.20 -6.37
N LEU A 102 2.95 -2.29 -6.11
CA LEU A 102 3.16 -1.20 -5.15
C LEU A 102 3.36 -1.72 -3.71
N GLN A 103 2.61 -2.75 -3.30
CA GLN A 103 2.77 -3.36 -1.98
C GLN A 103 4.14 -4.03 -1.82
N VAL A 104 4.61 -4.75 -2.83
CA VAL A 104 5.96 -5.35 -2.84
C VAL A 104 7.03 -4.28 -2.69
N VAL A 105 6.98 -3.22 -3.50
CA VAL A 105 7.95 -2.11 -3.41
C VAL A 105 7.93 -1.45 -2.03
N HIS A 106 6.75 -1.30 -1.40
CA HIS A 106 6.65 -0.74 -0.06
C HIS A 106 7.27 -1.65 1.00
N LEU A 107 7.03 -2.96 0.91
CA LEU A 107 7.61 -3.95 1.82
C LEU A 107 9.12 -4.04 1.67
N GLU A 108 9.65 -4.06 0.45
CA GLU A 108 11.10 -4.09 0.20
C GLU A 108 11.81 -2.93 0.90
N ARG A 109 11.28 -1.70 0.74
CA ARG A 109 11.82 -0.52 1.44
C ARG A 109 11.72 -0.65 2.96
N LYS A 110 10.62 -1.21 3.46
CA LYS A 110 10.42 -1.42 4.89
C LYS A 110 11.40 -2.44 5.46
N ILE A 111 11.57 -3.58 4.79
CA ILE A 111 12.53 -4.63 5.17
C ILE A 111 13.94 -4.06 5.20
N GLN A 112 14.39 -3.37 4.14
CA GLN A 112 15.71 -2.74 4.09
C GLN A 112 15.93 -1.76 5.27
N THR A 113 14.91 -0.97 5.61
CA THR A 113 14.99 -0.03 6.75
C THR A 113 15.12 -0.76 8.09
N LEU A 114 14.33 -1.82 8.30
CA LEU A 114 14.36 -2.61 9.53
C LEU A 114 15.67 -3.37 9.68
N GLU A 115 16.17 -3.97 8.61
CA GLU A 115 17.46 -4.68 8.58
C GLU A 115 18.63 -3.75 8.88
N THR A 116 18.64 -2.55 8.27
CA THR A 116 19.66 -1.53 8.53
C THR A 116 19.67 -1.14 10.01
N ARG A 117 18.49 -0.86 10.60
CA ARG A 117 18.38 -0.52 12.02
C ARG A 117 18.81 -1.66 12.94
N LEU A 118 18.49 -2.91 12.60
CA LEU A 118 18.95 -4.08 13.35
C LEU A 118 20.47 -4.21 13.31
N GLN A 119 21.10 -3.98 12.15
CA GLN A 119 22.57 -3.99 12.03
C GLN A 119 23.21 -2.87 12.86
N GLU A 120 22.66 -1.67 12.83
CA GLU A 120 23.13 -0.52 13.62
C GLU A 120 23.08 -0.82 15.13
N LEU A 121 21.98 -1.37 15.63
CA LEU A 121 21.84 -1.75 17.03
C LEU A 121 22.81 -2.86 17.43
N ARG A 122 22.95 -3.91 16.62
CA ARG A 122 23.93 -4.98 16.88
C ARG A 122 25.36 -4.43 16.92
N ALA A 123 25.70 -3.50 16.03
CA ALA A 123 27.01 -2.85 16.02
C ALA A 123 27.21 -1.96 17.26
N HIS A 124 26.17 -1.28 17.72
CA HIS A 124 26.21 -0.50 18.95
C HIS A 124 26.42 -1.40 20.18
N ASP A 125 25.67 -2.49 20.29
CA ASP A 125 25.78 -3.44 21.41
C ASP A 125 27.15 -4.13 21.44
N ALA A 126 27.72 -4.45 20.28
CA ALA A 126 29.09 -4.97 20.20
C ALA A 126 30.13 -3.95 20.72
N ARG A 127 29.97 -2.66 20.40
CA ARG A 127 30.87 -1.59 20.87
C ARG A 127 30.74 -1.34 22.37
N THR A 128 29.53 -1.37 22.92
CA THR A 128 29.32 -1.18 24.36
C THR A 128 29.91 -2.34 25.16
N LEU A 129 29.71 -3.58 24.71
CA LEU A 129 30.32 -4.76 25.32
C LEU A 129 31.85 -4.71 25.30
N PHE A 130 32.46 -4.33 24.17
CA PHE A 130 33.91 -4.16 24.06
C PHE A 130 34.43 -3.11 25.04
N ARG A 131 33.74 -1.97 25.17
CA ARG A 131 34.12 -0.88 26.06
C ARG A 131 34.04 -1.28 27.53
N VAL A 132 32.97 -1.98 27.94
CA VAL A 132 32.82 -2.49 29.32
C VAL A 132 33.92 -3.50 29.66
N SER A 133 34.23 -4.40 28.73
CA SER A 133 35.28 -5.42 28.89
C SER A 133 36.66 -4.78 29.04
N ALA A 134 36.97 -3.77 28.23
CA ALA A 134 38.23 -3.03 28.32
C ALA A 134 38.37 -2.26 29.64
N SER A 135 37.26 -1.71 30.19
CA SER A 135 37.27 -1.04 31.49
C SER A 135 37.43 -2.00 32.67
N LEU A 136 36.92 -3.23 32.58
CA LEU A 136 37.07 -4.26 33.62
C LEU A 136 38.47 -4.88 33.65
N LEU A 137 39.18 -4.92 32.51
CA LEU A 137 40.57 -5.41 32.43
C LEU A 137 41.62 -4.39 32.89
N ALA A 138 41.23 -3.14 33.10
CA ALA A 138 42.12 -2.05 33.51
C ALA A 138 42.16 -1.81 35.04
N LEU A 139 41.46 -2.64 35.81
CA LEU A 139 41.38 -2.66 37.28
C LEU A 139 42.10 -3.90 37.83
#